data_AF-A0AAW4YE83-F1
#
_entry.id   AF-A0AAW4YE83-F1
#
_cell.length_a   1.000
_cell.length_b   1.000
_cell.length_c   1.000
_cell.angle_alpha   90.00
_cell.angle_beta   90.00
_cell.angle_gamma   90.00
#
_symmetry.space_group_name_H-M   'P 1'
#
loop_
_entity.id
_entity.type
_entity.pdbx_description
1 polymer ?
#
loop_
_entity_poly.entity_id
_entity_poly.type
_entity_poly.pdbx_seq_one_letter_code
_entity_poly.pdbx_strand_id
1 'polypeptide(L)'
;MRKSNIKKLILMTTLLLLGTTATQIPNSPLNVSTDAKAYYIDQNETNINELIKYYTQKPLTFSNRWLYQYDDGNIYVEFKRYSWSAHIRLWGAESWGNINQLRDRYVDVFGLKDEDTSQLWWVYRDTFTGGVTPAASSSDKPYSLFVQYKDKLQTIIGAHKMYQGNKPILTLKEIDFRAREALIK
;
A
#
# COMPACT_ATOMS: atom_id res chain seq x y z
N MET A 1 4.54 -45.76 51.18
CA MET A 1 4.50 -44.46 51.88
C MET A 1 3.61 -43.50 51.08
N ARG A 2 2.58 -42.95 51.75
CA ARG A 2 1.62 -41.87 51.39
C ARG A 2 0.85 -41.90 50.05
N LYS A 3 -0.42 -42.30 50.18
CA LYS A 3 -1.56 -41.79 49.41
C LYS A 3 -1.80 -40.30 49.72
N SER A 4 -2.25 -39.53 48.74
CA SER A 4 -3.05 -38.32 48.97
C SER A 4 -4.05 -38.13 47.83
N ASN A 5 -5.30 -38.50 48.10
CA ASN A 5 -6.49 -37.98 47.41
C ASN A 5 -6.93 -36.72 48.16
N ILE A 6 -7.15 -35.58 47.49
CA ILE A 6 -8.00 -34.45 47.93
C ILE A 6 -8.30 -33.62 46.66
N LYS A 7 -9.48 -33.81 46.03
CA LYS A 7 -10.76 -33.05 46.13
C LYS A 7 -10.81 -31.79 45.24
N LYS A 8 -11.82 -31.79 44.37
CA LYS A 8 -12.36 -30.67 43.59
C LYS A 8 -12.31 -29.34 44.34
N LEU A 9 -11.86 -28.28 43.67
CA LEU A 9 -12.42 -26.95 43.88
C LEU A 9 -12.75 -26.35 42.50
N ILE A 10 -14.05 -26.32 42.25
CA ILE A 10 -14.69 -25.54 41.19
C ILE A 10 -14.73 -24.10 41.71
N LEU A 11 -14.20 -23.15 40.94
CA LEU A 11 -14.58 -21.75 41.10
C LEU A 11 -15.27 -21.30 39.82
N MET A 12 -16.60 -21.34 39.89
CA MET A 12 -17.52 -20.70 38.96
C MET A 12 -17.51 -19.19 39.25
N THR A 13 -17.22 -18.39 38.23
CA THR A 13 -17.83 -17.07 38.09
C THR A 13 -18.40 -16.97 36.69
N THR A 14 -19.69 -17.26 36.62
CA THR A 14 -20.59 -16.90 35.52
C THR A 14 -20.60 -15.38 35.36
N LEU A 15 -20.21 -14.91 34.17
CA LEU A 15 -20.75 -13.66 33.64
C LEU A 15 -21.62 -14.00 32.43
N LEU A 16 -22.92 -14.14 32.70
CA LEU A 16 -23.95 -14.15 31.68
C LEU A 16 -24.10 -12.72 31.14
N LEU A 17 -23.73 -12.50 29.88
CA LEU A 17 -24.44 -11.56 29.04
C LEU A 17 -25.03 -12.34 27.86
N LEU A 18 -26.34 -12.58 27.94
CA LEU A 18 -27.16 -12.92 26.78
C LEU A 18 -27.25 -11.67 25.89
N GLY A 19 -26.85 -11.82 24.64
CA GLY A 19 -26.94 -10.78 23.62
C GLY A 19 -26.61 -11.36 22.25
N THR A 20 -27.61 -12.01 21.66
CA THR A 20 -27.81 -12.28 20.22
C THR A 20 -26.64 -12.84 19.41
N THR A 21 -26.84 -14.04 18.87
CA THR A 21 -26.03 -14.67 17.83
C THR A 21 -25.79 -13.73 16.63
N ALA A 22 -24.59 -13.16 16.54
CA ALA A 22 -24.00 -12.80 15.27
C ALA A 22 -22.83 -13.76 15.06
N THR A 23 -23.04 -14.74 14.18
CA THR A 23 -22.00 -15.64 13.70
C THR A 23 -20.80 -14.83 13.22
N GLN A 24 -19.69 -14.93 13.94
CA GLN A 24 -18.39 -14.54 13.42
C GLN A 24 -18.04 -15.44 12.24
N ILE A 25 -18.04 -14.86 11.04
CA ILE A 25 -17.20 -15.30 9.94
C ILE A 25 -16.66 -14.05 9.25
N PRO A 26 -15.41 -13.62 9.50
CA PRO A 26 -14.68 -12.81 8.54
C PRO A 26 -13.80 -13.74 7.72
N ASN A 27 -14.41 -14.71 7.02
CA ASN A 27 -13.82 -15.33 5.85
C ASN A 27 -14.47 -14.68 4.62
N SER A 28 -14.32 -13.37 4.48
CA SER A 28 -14.19 -12.87 3.12
C SER A 28 -12.78 -13.30 2.69
N PRO A 29 -12.62 -14.26 1.76
CA PRO A 29 -11.34 -14.39 1.08
C PRO A 29 -10.96 -12.99 0.60
N LEU A 30 -9.70 -12.62 0.77
CA LEU A 30 -9.19 -11.39 0.17
C LEU A 30 -9.60 -11.44 -1.30
N ASN A 31 -10.53 -10.58 -1.67
CA ASN A 31 -10.96 -10.43 -3.04
C ASN A 31 -9.85 -9.64 -3.72
N VAL A 32 -8.70 -10.30 -3.92
CA VAL A 32 -7.62 -9.79 -4.73
C VAL A 32 -8.14 -9.93 -6.16
N SER A 33 -8.87 -8.92 -6.63
CA SER A 33 -9.09 -8.76 -8.07
C SER A 33 -7.70 -8.61 -8.67
N THR A 34 -7.21 -9.71 -9.25
CA THR A 34 -5.91 -9.82 -9.91
C THR A 34 -5.87 -9.11 -11.25
N ASP A 35 -6.88 -8.29 -11.58
CA ASP A 35 -6.97 -7.55 -12.84
C ASP A 35 -5.93 -6.44 -12.98
N ALA A 36 -5.17 -6.15 -11.91
CA ALA A 36 -3.96 -5.35 -12.01
C ALA A 36 -2.89 -6.16 -12.76
N LYS A 37 -2.90 -6.07 -14.09
CA LYS A 37 -1.80 -6.50 -14.96
C LYS A 37 -0.58 -5.66 -14.61
N ALA A 38 0.53 -6.32 -14.32
CA ALA A 38 1.78 -5.62 -14.17
C ALA A 38 2.17 -4.98 -15.49
N TYR A 39 2.58 -3.72 -15.44
CA TYR A 39 2.89 -2.98 -16.64
C TYR A 39 4.02 -1.99 -16.38
N TYR A 40 5.16 -2.33 -16.98
CA TYR A 40 6.39 -1.56 -16.94
C TYR A 40 6.51 -0.70 -18.20
N ILE A 41 7.08 0.49 -18.05
CA ILE A 41 7.36 1.40 -19.14
C ILE A 41 8.80 1.91 -19.00
N ASP A 42 9.52 2.01 -20.12
CA ASP A 42 10.86 2.59 -20.13
C ASP A 42 10.80 4.11 -19.89
N GLN A 43 11.88 4.68 -19.31
CA GLN A 43 11.97 6.11 -19.05
C GLN A 43 11.90 6.97 -20.33
N ASN A 44 12.29 6.41 -21.47
CA ASN A 44 12.27 7.10 -22.76
C ASN A 44 11.06 6.71 -23.63
N GLU A 45 10.04 6.06 -23.06
CA GLU A 45 8.85 5.70 -23.82
C GLU A 45 8.10 6.96 -24.27
N THR A 46 7.82 7.02 -25.56
CA THR A 46 7.09 8.13 -26.22
C THR A 46 5.81 7.65 -26.90
N ASN A 47 5.59 6.33 -26.97
CA ASN A 47 4.39 5.75 -27.52
C ASN A 47 3.19 6.06 -26.62
N ILE A 48 2.27 6.85 -27.16
CA ILE A 48 1.07 7.31 -26.47
C ILE A 48 0.21 6.13 -25.97
N ASN A 49 0.13 5.04 -26.73
CA ASN A 49 -0.67 3.88 -26.32
C ASN A 49 -0.07 3.16 -25.13
N GLU A 50 1.27 3.05 -25.08
CA GLU A 50 1.96 2.45 -23.93
C GLU A 50 1.87 3.36 -22.70
N LEU A 51 1.99 4.68 -22.88
CA LEU A 51 1.78 5.66 -21.81
C LEU A 51 0.35 5.59 -21.25
N ILE A 52 -0.68 5.55 -22.12
CA ILE A 52 -2.08 5.43 -21.68
C ILE A 52 -2.27 4.14 -20.89
N LYS A 53 -1.74 3.00 -21.36
CA LYS A 53 -1.82 1.73 -20.60
C LYS A 53 -1.17 1.87 -19.23
N TYR A 54 0.01 2.48 -19.13
CA TYR A 54 0.69 2.69 -17.86
C TYR A 54 -0.14 3.54 -16.90
N TYR A 55 -0.59 4.73 -17.33
CA TYR A 55 -1.29 5.69 -16.47
C TYR A 55 -2.77 5.38 -16.23
N THR A 56 -3.31 4.33 -16.84
CA THR A 56 -4.66 3.82 -16.56
C THR A 56 -4.65 2.52 -15.74
N GLN A 57 -3.47 2.00 -15.40
CA GLN A 57 -3.37 0.85 -14.51
C GLN A 57 -3.95 1.18 -13.12
N LYS A 58 -4.49 0.19 -12.41
CA LYS A 58 -5.02 0.40 -11.06
C LYS A 58 -3.87 0.45 -10.04
N PRO A 59 -3.60 1.59 -9.37
CA PRO A 59 -2.60 1.63 -8.33
C PRO A 59 -3.06 0.87 -7.08
N LEU A 60 -2.11 0.26 -6.38
CA LEU A 60 -2.31 -0.33 -5.07
C LEU A 60 -1.83 0.66 -4.00
N THR A 61 -2.74 1.06 -3.12
CA THR A 61 -2.42 2.01 -2.04
C THR A 61 -2.64 1.37 -0.69
N PHE A 62 -1.64 1.47 0.17
CA PHE A 62 -1.70 0.96 1.52
C PHE A 62 -1.15 2.01 2.47
N SER A 63 -1.75 2.10 3.65
CA SER A 63 -1.31 3.03 4.68
C SER A 63 -0.99 2.30 5.97
N ASN A 64 -0.09 2.90 6.75
CA ASN A 64 0.31 2.43 8.06
C ASN A 64 0.76 0.95 8.05
N ARG A 65 1.68 0.62 7.14
CA ARG A 65 2.24 -0.73 6.96
C ARG A 65 3.66 -0.81 7.46
N TRP A 66 4.05 -1.93 8.03
CA TRP A 66 5.40 -2.10 8.54
C TRP A 66 6.39 -2.34 7.40
N LEU A 67 7.48 -1.58 7.38
CA LEU A 67 8.59 -1.77 6.45
C LEU A 67 9.70 -2.60 7.13
N TYR A 68 10.05 -3.71 6.50
CA TYR A 68 11.21 -4.52 6.82
C TYR A 68 12.34 -4.21 5.85
N GLN A 69 13.52 -3.94 6.36
CA GLN A 69 14.75 -3.88 5.58
C GLN A 69 15.70 -4.95 6.08
N TYR A 70 16.00 -5.91 5.20
CA TYR A 70 16.91 -7.00 5.51
C TYR A 70 18.35 -6.60 5.19
N ASP A 71 19.31 -7.29 5.82
CA ASP A 71 20.74 -7.00 5.69
C ASP A 71 21.29 -7.27 4.27
N ASP A 72 20.57 -8.07 3.47
CA ASP A 72 20.86 -8.32 2.05
C ASP A 72 20.38 -7.18 1.14
N GLY A 73 19.83 -6.11 1.71
CA GLY A 73 19.31 -4.94 1.01
C GLY A 73 17.86 -5.09 0.54
N ASN A 74 17.23 -6.26 0.68
CA ASN A 74 15.84 -6.41 0.26
C ASN A 74 14.91 -5.66 1.22
N ILE A 75 13.97 -4.92 0.65
CA ILE A 75 13.00 -4.12 1.39
C ILE A 75 11.61 -4.65 1.10
N TYR A 76 10.86 -4.92 2.17
CA TYR A 76 9.51 -5.43 2.08
C TYR A 76 8.55 -4.59 2.90
N VAL A 77 7.34 -4.39 2.39
CA VAL A 77 6.24 -3.82 3.15
C VAL A 77 5.16 -4.86 3.29
N GLU A 78 4.75 -5.14 4.53
CA GLU A 78 3.73 -6.15 4.81
C GLU A 78 2.33 -5.54 4.76
N PHE A 79 1.49 -6.03 3.85
CA PHE A 79 0.09 -5.61 3.71
C PHE A 79 -0.85 -6.45 4.55
N LYS A 80 -0.56 -7.76 4.64
CA LYS A 80 -1.22 -8.69 5.54
C LYS A 80 -0.20 -9.69 6.07
N ARG A 81 -0.19 -9.81 7.40
CA ARG A 81 0.74 -10.65 8.13
C ARG A 81 0.80 -12.07 7.56
N TYR A 82 2.02 -12.49 7.19
CA TYR A 82 2.35 -13.82 6.64
C TYR A 82 1.72 -14.19 5.29
N SER A 83 0.85 -13.38 4.69
CA SER A 83 0.14 -13.77 3.48
C SER A 83 0.27 -12.79 2.33
N TRP A 84 0.59 -11.52 2.57
CA TRP A 84 0.72 -10.55 1.49
C TRP A 84 1.71 -9.44 1.80
N SER A 85 2.72 -9.30 0.96
CA SER A 85 3.70 -8.21 1.02
C SER A 85 3.98 -7.63 -0.36
N ALA A 86 4.62 -6.46 -0.37
CA ALA A 86 5.34 -5.97 -1.54
C ALA A 86 6.83 -6.02 -1.30
N HIS A 87 7.57 -6.46 -2.31
CA HIS A 87 9.00 -6.18 -2.45
C HIS A 87 9.16 -4.80 -3.08
N ILE A 88 9.98 -3.95 -2.47
CA ILE A 88 10.23 -2.58 -2.94
C ILE A 88 11.58 -2.54 -3.64
N ARG A 89 11.56 -2.48 -4.98
CA ARG A 89 12.74 -2.25 -5.81
C ARG A 89 13.19 -0.79 -5.75
N LEU A 90 14.50 -0.59 -5.78
CA LEU A 90 15.16 0.71 -5.83
C LEU A 90 16.03 0.78 -7.09
N TRP A 91 16.03 1.92 -7.79
CA TRP A 91 16.75 2.07 -9.06
C TRP A 91 18.24 2.44 -8.91
N GLY A 92 18.65 3.02 -7.79
CA GLY A 92 20.00 3.55 -7.63
C GLY A 92 20.33 3.98 -6.20
N ALA A 93 21.61 4.28 -5.96
CA ALA A 93 22.16 4.66 -4.65
C ALA A 93 21.41 5.84 -4.01
N GLU A 94 20.96 6.79 -4.82
CA GLU A 94 20.18 7.96 -4.40
C GLU A 94 18.82 7.60 -3.80
N SER A 95 18.22 6.47 -4.21
CA SER A 95 16.96 5.98 -3.66
C SER A 95 17.14 5.37 -2.26
N TRP A 96 18.35 4.92 -1.92
CA TRP A 96 18.65 4.30 -0.62
C TRP A 96 18.66 5.31 0.53
N GLY A 97 19.09 6.55 0.30
CA GLY A 97 19.15 7.57 1.36
C GLY A 97 17.78 7.85 1.99
N ASN A 98 16.72 7.84 1.19
CA ASN A 98 15.36 8.08 1.65
C ASN A 98 14.75 6.86 2.34
N ILE A 99 14.93 5.67 1.76
CA ILE A 99 14.32 4.44 2.28
C ILE A 99 15.00 3.95 3.58
N ASN A 100 16.30 4.20 3.75
CA ASN A 100 17.03 3.87 4.98
C ASN A 100 16.49 4.64 6.19
N GLN A 101 15.93 5.84 5.98
CA GLN A 101 15.28 6.61 7.06
C GLN A 101 13.93 6.01 7.47
N LEU A 102 13.37 5.11 6.67
CA LEU A 102 12.08 4.45 6.89
C LEU A 102 12.24 3.02 7.44
N ARG A 103 13.48 2.57 7.68
CA ARG A 103 13.78 1.26 8.27
C ARG A 103 13.04 1.08 9.59
N ASP A 104 12.35 -0.06 9.73
CA ASP A 104 11.63 -0.45 10.94
C ASP A 104 10.60 0.60 11.40
N ARG A 105 9.89 1.18 10.44
CA ARG A 105 8.82 2.16 10.66
C ARG A 105 7.55 1.79 9.92
N TYR A 106 6.44 2.38 10.36
CA TYR A 106 5.21 2.40 9.61
C TYR A 106 5.31 3.37 8.43
N VAL A 107 4.92 2.89 7.25
CA VAL A 107 4.98 3.60 5.98
C VAL A 107 3.65 3.55 5.24
N ASP A 108 3.47 4.49 4.33
CA ASP A 108 2.46 4.40 3.29
C ASP A 108 3.10 4.00 1.97
N VAL A 109 2.36 3.22 1.17
CA VAL A 109 2.79 2.69 -0.13
C VAL A 109 1.83 3.13 -1.21
N PHE A 110 2.40 3.65 -2.29
CA PHE A 110 1.76 3.85 -3.58
C PHE A 110 2.47 2.94 -4.61
N GLY A 111 1.85 1.79 -4.87
CA GLY A 111 2.37 0.73 -5.71
C GLY A 111 1.76 0.74 -7.10
N LEU A 112 2.61 0.63 -8.10
CA LEU A 112 2.27 0.22 -9.47
C LEU A 112 3.00 -1.10 -9.68
N LYS A 113 2.31 -2.12 -10.19
CA LYS A 113 2.90 -3.46 -10.31
C LYS A 113 3.94 -3.46 -11.43
N ASP A 114 5.19 -3.73 -11.05
CA ASP A 114 6.27 -3.86 -12.02
C ASP A 114 6.29 -5.25 -12.66
N GLU A 115 5.82 -6.26 -11.94
CA GLU A 115 5.69 -7.65 -12.40
C GLU A 115 4.45 -8.32 -11.81
N ASP A 116 4.03 -9.44 -12.42
CA ASP A 116 2.87 -10.19 -11.96
C ASP A 116 3.07 -10.66 -10.51
N THR A 117 1.97 -10.69 -9.76
CA THR A 117 2.00 -11.10 -8.36
C THR A 117 2.56 -12.51 -8.25
N SER A 118 3.69 -12.65 -7.56
CA SER A 118 4.27 -13.95 -7.25
C SER A 118 3.43 -14.61 -6.17
N GLN A 119 2.96 -15.83 -6.45
CA GLN A 119 2.18 -16.62 -5.49
C GLN A 119 2.91 -17.92 -5.17
N LEU A 120 3.06 -18.20 -3.87
CA LEU A 120 3.51 -19.50 -3.38
C LEU A 120 2.59 -19.91 -2.21
N TRP A 121 1.81 -20.98 -2.42
CA TRP A 121 0.74 -21.38 -1.51
C TRP A 121 -0.25 -20.24 -1.25
N TRP A 122 -0.37 -19.80 0.01
CA TRP A 122 -1.22 -18.71 0.47
C TRP A 122 -0.47 -17.38 0.64
N VAL A 123 0.78 -17.32 0.18
CA VAL A 123 1.65 -16.15 0.27
C VAL A 123 1.69 -15.47 -1.09
N TYR A 124 1.31 -14.20 -1.11
CA TYR A 124 1.29 -13.34 -2.28
C TYR A 124 2.37 -12.26 -2.13
N ARG A 125 3.12 -12.01 -3.19
CA ARG A 125 4.12 -10.97 -3.23
C ARG A 125 3.98 -10.14 -4.50
N ASP A 126 3.67 -8.87 -4.32
CA ASP A 126 3.76 -7.87 -5.38
C ASP A 126 5.18 -7.30 -5.40
N THR A 127 5.56 -6.72 -6.54
CA THR A 127 6.81 -5.98 -6.66
C THR A 127 6.54 -4.59 -7.20
N PHE A 128 7.01 -3.59 -6.45
CA PHE A 128 6.86 -2.18 -6.78
C PHE A 128 8.22 -1.50 -6.80
N THR A 129 8.40 -0.56 -7.69
CA THR A 129 9.54 0.33 -7.66
C THR A 129 9.20 1.56 -6.84
N GLY A 130 9.93 1.81 -5.74
CA GLY A 130 9.76 2.97 -4.89
C GLY A 130 8.33 3.15 -4.36
N GLY A 131 7.85 4.40 -4.31
CA GLY A 131 6.47 4.69 -3.90
C GLY A 131 6.20 4.57 -2.39
N VAL A 132 7.25 4.61 -1.57
CA VAL A 132 7.15 4.49 -0.11
C VAL A 132 7.40 5.84 0.55
N THR A 133 6.55 6.21 1.51
CA THR A 133 6.66 7.44 2.31
C THR A 133 6.47 7.12 3.79
N PRO A 134 6.89 7.99 4.73
CA PRO A 134 6.40 7.92 6.10
C PRO A 134 4.87 7.81 6.14
N ALA A 135 4.34 7.01 7.05
CA ALA A 135 2.89 6.91 7.22
C ALA A 135 2.31 8.25 7.70
N ALA A 136 1.16 8.62 7.17
CA ALA A 136 0.41 9.75 7.69
C ALA A 136 -0.03 9.49 9.14
N SER A 137 0.08 10.51 9.98
CA SER A 137 -0.43 10.54 11.35
C SER A 137 -1.83 11.15 11.39
N SER A 138 -2.56 10.90 12.48
CA SER A 138 -3.86 11.53 12.72
C SER A 138 -3.77 13.05 12.93
N SER A 139 -2.58 13.58 13.25
CA SER A 139 -2.33 15.00 13.38
C SER A 139 -2.04 15.71 12.05
N ASP A 140 -1.76 14.96 10.98
CA ASP A 140 -1.46 15.55 9.68
C ASP A 140 -2.72 16.15 9.06
N LYS A 141 -2.59 17.39 8.57
CA LYS A 141 -3.72 18.13 8.00
C LYS A 141 -4.06 17.58 6.61
N PRO A 142 -5.33 17.30 6.33
CA PRO A 142 -5.74 16.90 4.99
C PRO A 142 -5.59 18.07 4.01
N TYR A 143 -5.19 17.75 2.78
CA TYR A 143 -5.09 18.69 1.66
C TYR A 143 -5.55 18.03 0.36
N SER A 144 -5.71 18.84 -0.68
CA SER A 144 -5.99 18.38 -2.04
C SER A 144 -5.00 19.01 -3.00
N LEU A 145 -4.57 18.22 -3.98
CA LEU A 145 -3.77 18.72 -5.10
C LEU A 145 -4.59 18.69 -6.37
N PHE A 146 -4.42 19.72 -7.18
CA PHE A 146 -5.11 19.89 -8.46
C PHE A 146 -4.08 20.02 -9.57
N VAL A 147 -4.34 19.39 -10.70
CA VAL A 147 -3.67 19.69 -11.96
C VAL A 147 -4.53 20.69 -12.71
N GLN A 148 -3.91 21.78 -13.18
CA GLN A 148 -4.56 22.82 -13.96
C GLN A 148 -3.83 22.96 -15.28
N TYR A 149 -4.58 23.16 -16.36
CA TYR A 149 -4.01 23.43 -17.67
C TYR A 149 -4.54 24.74 -18.21
N LYS A 150 -3.63 25.42 -18.91
CA LYS A 150 -3.86 26.75 -19.45
C LYS A 150 -3.83 26.71 -20.97
N ASP A 151 -4.59 27.59 -21.58
CA ASP A 151 -4.45 27.87 -23.00
C ASP A 151 -3.13 28.63 -23.28
N LYS A 152 -2.86 28.91 -24.57
CA LYS A 152 -1.68 29.68 -24.99
C LYS A 152 -1.65 31.11 -24.41
N LEU A 153 -2.81 31.64 -23.98
CA LEU A 153 -2.98 32.96 -23.39
C LEU A 153 -2.86 32.95 -21.86
N GLN A 154 -2.44 31.83 -21.26
CA GLN A 154 -2.32 31.63 -19.81
C GLN A 154 -3.65 31.64 -19.04
N THR A 155 -4.77 31.52 -19.73
CA THR A 155 -6.10 31.36 -19.12
C THR A 155 -6.24 29.93 -18.61
N ILE A 156 -6.62 29.74 -17.35
CA ILE A 156 -6.96 28.40 -16.83
C ILE A 156 -8.25 27.96 -17.51
N ILE A 157 -8.16 26.89 -18.30
CA ILE A 157 -9.28 26.34 -19.07
C ILE A 157 -9.80 25.00 -18.51
N GLY A 158 -9.09 24.44 -17.53
CA GLY A 158 -9.55 23.25 -16.83
C GLY A 158 -8.70 22.95 -15.59
N ALA A 159 -9.32 22.23 -14.65
CA ALA A 159 -8.71 21.83 -13.40
C ALA A 159 -9.30 20.49 -12.94
N HIS A 160 -8.43 19.54 -12.58
CA HIS A 160 -8.84 18.24 -12.06
C HIS A 160 -8.17 18.00 -10.71
N LYS A 161 -8.94 17.51 -9.73
CA LYS A 161 -8.37 17.08 -8.46
C LYS A 161 -7.62 15.77 -8.69
N MET A 162 -6.30 15.77 -8.50
CA MET A 162 -5.46 14.59 -8.70
C MET A 162 -5.16 13.85 -7.39
N TYR A 163 -5.23 14.53 -6.24
CA TYR A 163 -4.96 13.93 -4.94
C TYR A 163 -5.83 14.54 -3.85
N GLN A 164 -6.23 13.71 -2.90
CA GLN A 164 -6.84 14.12 -1.64
C GLN A 164 -6.36 13.17 -0.53
N GLY A 165 -5.82 13.73 0.55
CA GLY A 165 -5.29 12.94 1.66
C GLY A 165 -4.52 13.82 2.63
N ASN A 166 -3.83 13.19 3.58
CA ASN A 166 -3.07 13.87 4.63
C ASN A 166 -1.61 13.40 4.69
N LYS A 167 -1.08 12.76 3.64
CA LYS A 167 0.32 12.33 3.64
C LYS A 167 1.25 13.54 3.78
N PRO A 168 2.19 13.56 4.73
CA PRO A 168 3.12 14.69 4.88
C PRO A 168 4.08 14.81 3.70
N ILE A 169 4.37 13.70 3.03
CA ILE A 169 5.27 13.61 1.88
C ILE A 169 4.59 12.76 0.81
N LEU A 170 4.69 13.17 -0.46
CA LEU A 170 4.32 12.38 -1.63
C LEU A 170 5.56 12.07 -2.46
N THR A 171 5.62 10.85 -3.01
CA THR A 171 6.69 10.51 -3.96
C THR A 171 6.43 11.16 -5.31
N LEU A 172 7.50 11.43 -6.07
CA LEU A 172 7.36 11.87 -7.46
C LEU A 172 6.57 10.88 -8.31
N LYS A 173 6.75 9.57 -8.07
CA LYS A 173 5.96 8.50 -8.71
C LYS A 173 4.46 8.69 -8.49
N GLU A 174 4.04 8.93 -7.25
CA GLU A 174 2.62 9.12 -6.92
C GLU A 174 2.05 10.41 -7.54
N ILE A 175 2.81 11.51 -7.51
CA ILE A 175 2.38 12.79 -8.10
C ILE A 175 2.27 12.68 -9.62
N ASP A 176 3.31 12.18 -10.30
CA ASP A 176 3.36 12.04 -11.76
C ASP A 176 2.23 11.13 -12.26
N PHE A 177 2.05 9.97 -11.62
CA PHE A 177 0.99 9.04 -11.97
C PHE A 177 -0.38 9.68 -11.86
N ARG A 178 -0.71 10.27 -10.69
CA ARG A 178 -2.04 10.84 -10.44
C ARG A 178 -2.33 12.04 -11.33
N ALA A 179 -1.31 12.86 -11.61
CA ALA A 179 -1.47 14.00 -12.52
C ALA A 179 -1.84 13.53 -13.93
N ARG A 180 -1.11 12.55 -14.48
CA ARG A 180 -1.35 12.03 -15.82
C ARG A 180 -2.63 11.21 -15.91
N GLU A 181 -2.93 10.41 -14.89
CA GLU A 181 -4.22 9.71 -14.76
C GLU A 181 -5.39 10.69 -14.82
N ALA A 182 -5.29 11.82 -14.09
CA ALA A 182 -6.33 12.84 -14.07
C ALA A 182 -6.47 13.63 -15.39
N LEU A 183 -5.43 13.68 -16.21
CA LEU A 183 -5.46 14.33 -17.54
C LEU A 183 -5.91 13.39 -18.66
N ILE A 184 -5.79 12.07 -18.47
CA ILE A 184 -6.22 11.05 -19.43
C ILE A 184 -7.72 10.74 -19.29
N LYS A 185 -8.24 10.76 -18.06
CA LYS A 185 -9.67 10.55 -17.75
C LYS A 185 -10.53 11.75 -18.11
#